data_AF-A0A958N3Q6-F1
#
_entry.id   AF-A0A958N3Q6-F1
#
_cell.length_a   1.000
_cell.length_b   1.000
_cell.length_c   1.000
_cell.angle_alpha   90.00
_cell.angle_beta   90.00
_cell.angle_gamma   90.00
#
_symmetry.space_group_name_H-M   'P 1'
#
loop_
_entity.id
_entity.type
_entity.pdbx_description
1 polymer ?
#
loop_
_entity_poly.entity_id
_entity_poly.type
_entity_poly.pdbx_seq_one_letter_code
_entity_poly.pdbx_strand_id
1 'polypeptide(L)'
;MKVLFHLSTISFLVAFAVACTKSPAPKLPDGIQKNIYPISQFDETQGEIIFSQVKNKQEPYEKYKTYGELQKLKVNEITIPNTPKEIFEDLYVSTKSTTKMNVHFKVSAHAVTLYKNTSFLSELSEIEKHIALKNGENYEVPIFEYKIKSFGVIANNTDAYGEETSTLRLQETPWEQATHIEVSLLAVDRKPLELDSNNLKSKEEFFLKNKIDNQLLTAKELKNILKLNTSEPEDSIFFTKVNGRDKLVIFQAVKSKDLTKTQLEWFKQGSSNGRILNCPSTLIHQFHWDKDDCYLVSKYSAIISHQVAKLNPVAYDGTISTTINYEEAKDATSNIVRIEPNQLLTLEEVNSGIIDPRSTFLLSQLEGEFLFRRTLNDVANGFRFTFPGAQGRLEIVKFEALENRLIVKKVDPIIKPDGETSEDTEQIMSLPAKYFSIDRTDEQGNPLTLPRKRVARFDDPNVYVEVDWANNQIPNVLSPLEYHGVGQCFQSTGGKTVTDLEQKLNDGIFNFSLSGSYTVASSGCASQYLTSDYYFRPNEQ
;
A
#
# COMPACT_ATOMS: atom_id res chain seq x y z
N MET A 1 106.41 -57.57 48.50
CA MET A 1 105.49 -58.59 47.97
C MET A 1 104.86 -58.00 46.73
N LYS A 2 105.05 -58.66 45.57
CA LYS A 2 104.63 -58.22 44.23
C LYS A 2 103.11 -58.03 44.15
N VAL A 3 102.69 -57.13 43.27
CA VAL A 3 101.57 -57.19 42.27
C VAL A 3 101.17 -55.73 41.95
N LEU A 4 100.74 -55.31 40.76
CA LEU A 4 101.06 -55.58 39.36
C LEU A 4 100.36 -54.40 38.60
N PHE A 5 100.87 -54.06 37.42
CA PHE A 5 100.39 -52.96 36.56
C PHE A 5 98.90 -53.04 36.17
N HIS A 6 98.25 -51.88 35.97
CA HIS A 6 97.49 -51.63 34.74
C HIS A 6 97.31 -50.13 34.45
N LEU A 7 97.97 -49.66 33.39
CA LEU A 7 97.59 -48.47 32.62
C LEU A 7 96.31 -48.80 31.84
N SER A 8 95.35 -47.86 31.81
CA SER A 8 94.26 -47.88 30.84
C SER A 8 94.05 -46.47 30.27
N THR A 9 94.30 -46.37 28.97
CA THR A 9 94.10 -45.25 28.05
C THR A 9 92.62 -44.87 27.94
N ILE A 10 92.30 -43.60 28.19
CA ILE A 10 90.98 -43.01 27.89
C ILE A 10 91.03 -42.44 26.48
N SER A 11 90.41 -43.14 25.53
CA SER A 11 90.12 -42.61 24.19
C SER A 11 88.83 -41.78 24.23
N PHE A 12 88.94 -40.49 23.90
CA PHE A 12 87.81 -39.60 23.62
C PHE A 12 87.15 -40.02 22.29
N LEU A 13 85.92 -40.51 22.35
CA LEU A 13 85.08 -40.76 21.17
C LEU A 13 83.86 -39.84 21.26
N VAL A 14 83.97 -38.65 20.66
CA VAL A 14 82.85 -37.71 20.51
C VAL A 14 81.97 -38.22 19.37
N ALA A 15 80.97 -39.01 19.70
CA ALA A 15 79.89 -39.34 18.79
C ALA A 15 78.94 -38.13 18.72
N PHE A 16 78.95 -37.42 17.59
CA PHE A 16 77.86 -36.50 17.23
C PHE A 16 76.60 -37.35 17.02
N ALA A 17 75.79 -37.47 18.08
CA ALA A 17 74.41 -37.91 17.95
C ALA A 17 73.63 -36.80 17.23
N VAL A 18 73.50 -36.91 15.91
CA VAL A 18 72.45 -36.21 15.17
C VAL A 18 71.15 -36.88 15.58
N ALA A 19 70.58 -36.41 16.68
CA ALA A 19 69.22 -36.73 17.05
C ALA A 19 68.32 -36.11 15.97
N CYS A 20 67.91 -36.91 14.99
CA CYS A 20 66.75 -36.63 14.17
C CYS A 20 65.53 -36.62 15.10
N THR A 21 65.29 -35.51 15.80
CA THR A 21 64.00 -35.21 16.38
C THR A 21 63.00 -35.16 15.24
N LYS A 22 62.22 -36.23 15.10
CA LYS A 22 61.12 -36.34 14.15
C LYS A 22 60.29 -35.07 14.27
N SER A 23 60.33 -34.21 13.24
CA SER A 23 59.60 -32.95 13.25
C SER A 23 58.14 -33.24 13.61
N PRO A 24 57.57 -32.52 14.58
CA PRO A 24 56.20 -32.76 15.00
C PRO A 24 55.29 -32.69 13.78
N ALA A 25 54.32 -33.62 13.71
CA ALA A 25 53.38 -33.67 12.59
C ALA A 25 52.72 -32.30 12.42
N PRO A 26 52.52 -31.83 11.17
CA PRO A 26 51.91 -30.54 10.92
C PRO A 26 50.55 -30.45 11.62
N LYS A 27 50.35 -29.40 12.41
CA LYS A 27 49.11 -29.18 13.14
C LYS A 27 48.74 -27.71 13.10
N LEU A 28 47.45 -27.44 12.96
CA LEU A 28 46.88 -26.11 13.21
C LEU A 28 47.02 -25.78 14.70
N PRO A 29 47.29 -24.52 15.09
CA PRO A 29 47.37 -24.10 16.49
C PRO A 29 46.11 -24.45 17.28
N ASP A 30 46.29 -24.73 18.58
CA ASP A 30 45.18 -25.02 19.49
C ASP A 30 44.18 -23.86 19.51
N GLY A 31 42.89 -24.17 19.32
CA GLY A 31 41.79 -23.20 19.28
C GLY A 31 41.40 -22.72 17.87
N ILE A 32 42.34 -22.66 16.92
CA ILE A 32 42.08 -22.25 15.52
C ILE A 32 41.39 -23.37 14.72
N GLN A 33 41.59 -24.63 15.10
CA GLN A 33 40.93 -25.78 14.45
C GLN A 33 39.40 -25.74 14.55
N LYS A 34 38.84 -25.02 15.53
CA LYS A 34 37.41 -25.09 15.82
C LYS A 34 36.53 -24.29 14.87
N ASN A 35 37.10 -23.45 14.01
CA ASN A 35 36.34 -22.57 13.13
C ASN A 35 36.82 -22.54 11.67
N ILE A 36 37.83 -23.35 11.32
CA ILE A 36 38.28 -23.54 9.94
C ILE A 36 37.72 -24.84 9.40
N TYR A 37 37.05 -24.77 8.25
CA TYR A 37 36.37 -25.91 7.65
C TYR A 37 36.68 -25.99 6.14
N PRO A 38 36.90 -27.19 5.58
CA PRO A 38 36.95 -27.35 4.14
C PRO A 38 35.62 -26.95 3.50
N ILE A 39 35.65 -26.22 2.37
CA ILE A 39 34.45 -25.77 1.65
C ILE A 39 33.58 -26.96 1.24
N SER A 40 34.23 -28.07 0.83
CA SER A 40 33.58 -29.33 0.48
C SER A 40 32.79 -29.99 1.61
N GLN A 41 32.92 -29.51 2.85
CA GLN A 41 32.13 -29.97 4.00
C GLN A 41 30.71 -29.41 4.02
N PHE A 42 30.46 -28.34 3.25
CA PHE A 42 29.17 -27.67 3.16
C PHE A 42 28.57 -27.80 1.76
N ASP A 43 29.39 -27.90 0.72
CA ASP A 43 28.92 -28.12 -0.65
C ASP A 43 28.10 -29.41 -0.75
N GLU A 44 26.90 -29.29 -1.34
CA GLU A 44 25.94 -30.38 -1.57
C GLU A 44 25.51 -31.16 -0.31
N THR A 45 25.80 -30.62 0.88
CA THR A 45 25.51 -31.33 2.12
C THR A 45 24.06 -31.08 2.50
N GLN A 46 23.26 -32.15 2.50
CA GLN A 46 21.85 -32.11 2.85
C GLN A 46 21.59 -32.94 4.10
N GLY A 47 20.57 -32.55 4.88
CA GLY A 47 20.17 -33.34 6.03
C GLY A 47 18.93 -32.79 6.72
N GLU A 48 18.65 -33.33 7.91
CA GLU A 48 17.50 -32.95 8.72
C GLU A 48 17.96 -32.21 9.98
N ILE A 49 17.27 -31.12 10.31
CA ILE A 49 17.35 -30.48 11.63
C ILE A 49 16.07 -30.76 12.39
N ILE A 50 16.21 -31.20 13.64
CA ILE A 50 15.12 -31.38 14.59
C ILE A 50 15.14 -30.22 15.58
N PHE A 51 13.98 -29.59 15.73
CA PHE A 51 13.82 -28.41 16.57
C PHE A 51 13.08 -28.74 17.86
N SER A 52 13.44 -28.01 18.91
CA SER A 52 12.63 -27.88 20.11
C SER A 52 11.91 -26.53 20.11
N GLN A 53 10.65 -26.54 20.54
CA GLN A 53 9.88 -25.31 20.67
C GLN A 53 10.39 -24.49 21.85
N VAL A 54 10.68 -23.22 21.61
CA VAL A 54 10.91 -22.26 22.69
C VAL A 54 9.54 -21.81 23.17
N LYS A 55 9.26 -21.94 24.47
CA LYS A 55 8.04 -21.39 25.08
C LYS A 55 8.06 -19.87 24.97
N ASN A 56 7.55 -19.34 23.87
CA ASN A 56 7.29 -17.92 23.71
C ASN A 56 5.81 -17.69 24.00
N LYS A 57 5.51 -16.76 24.90
CA LYS A 57 4.13 -16.32 25.13
C LYS A 57 3.73 -15.47 23.95
N GLN A 58 3.25 -16.12 22.89
CA GLN A 58 2.79 -15.42 21.70
C GLN A 58 1.52 -14.64 22.06
N GLU A 59 1.53 -13.34 21.85
CA GLU A 59 0.34 -12.54 22.09
C GLU A 59 -0.76 -12.96 21.10
N PRO A 60 -2.05 -13.05 21.52
CA PRO A 60 -3.12 -13.60 20.68
C PRO A 60 -3.32 -12.87 19.33
N TYR A 61 -2.88 -11.62 19.24
CA TYR A 61 -2.98 -10.79 18.05
C TYR A 61 -1.84 -10.98 17.05
N GLU A 62 -0.75 -11.67 17.42
CA GLU A 62 0.35 -11.88 16.47
C GLU A 62 -0.05 -12.74 15.28
N LYS A 63 -1.06 -13.62 15.44
CA LYS A 63 -1.60 -14.46 14.34
C LYS A 63 -2.10 -13.67 13.12
N TYR A 64 -2.33 -12.36 13.26
CA TYR A 64 -2.74 -11.45 12.18
C TYR A 64 -1.55 -10.87 11.42
N LYS A 65 -0.37 -10.85 12.04
CA LYS A 65 0.86 -10.24 11.53
C LYS A 65 1.64 -11.26 10.72
N THR A 66 2.40 -10.79 9.73
CA THR A 66 3.26 -11.66 8.91
C THR A 66 4.29 -12.42 9.74
N TYR A 67 4.89 -11.76 10.75
CA TYR A 67 5.82 -12.40 11.68
C TYR A 67 5.16 -13.40 12.62
N GLY A 68 3.84 -13.35 12.81
CA GLY A 68 3.15 -14.29 13.68
C GLY A 68 3.15 -15.72 13.16
N GLU A 69 3.40 -15.93 11.86
CA GLU A 69 3.58 -17.26 11.29
C GLU A 69 4.98 -17.84 11.56
N LEU A 70 5.96 -16.98 11.86
CA LEU A 70 7.33 -17.39 12.16
C LEU A 70 7.46 -17.66 13.66
N GLN A 71 7.96 -18.85 13.99
CA GLN A 71 8.29 -19.23 15.36
C GLN A 71 9.79 -19.28 15.54
N LYS A 72 10.24 -18.81 16.70
CA LYS A 72 11.64 -18.96 17.13
C LYS A 72 11.83 -20.38 17.66
N LEU A 73 12.61 -21.18 16.95
CA LEU A 73 12.89 -22.58 17.25
C LEU A 73 14.35 -22.75 17.65
N LYS A 74 14.62 -23.57 18.67
CA LYS A 74 15.99 -23.93 19.06
C LYS A 74 16.38 -25.24 18.39
N VAL A 75 17.54 -25.26 17.74
CA VAL A 75 18.11 -26.51 17.20
C VAL A 75 18.38 -27.48 18.34
N ASN A 76 17.82 -28.68 18.24
CA ASN A 76 17.97 -29.73 19.25
C ASN A 76 18.88 -30.86 18.74
N GLU A 77 18.63 -31.33 17.52
CA GLU A 77 19.39 -32.41 16.91
C GLU A 77 19.61 -32.13 15.43
N ILE A 78 20.75 -32.58 14.91
CA ILE A 78 21.12 -32.45 13.50
C ILE A 78 21.52 -33.81 12.94
N THR A 79 21.03 -34.09 11.73
CA THR A 79 21.38 -35.26 10.94
C THR A 79 21.88 -34.78 9.59
N ILE A 80 23.00 -34.05 9.59
CA ILE A 80 23.67 -33.55 8.39
C ILE A 80 25.05 -34.21 8.32
N PRO A 81 25.33 -35.05 7.31
CA PRO A 81 26.60 -35.75 7.19
C PRO A 81 27.78 -34.79 7.17
N ASN A 82 28.88 -35.17 7.81
CA ASN A 82 30.15 -34.43 7.79
C ASN A 82 30.07 -32.97 8.28
N THR A 83 28.94 -32.46 8.78
CA THR A 83 28.85 -31.07 9.24
C THR A 83 29.23 -30.96 10.73
N PRO A 84 30.01 -29.95 11.14
CA PRO A 84 30.40 -29.76 12.53
C PRO A 84 29.16 -29.47 13.39
N LYS A 85 29.04 -30.11 14.56
CA LYS A 85 27.88 -29.90 15.44
C LYS A 85 27.94 -28.55 16.15
N GLU A 86 29.15 -28.02 16.33
CA GLU A 86 29.48 -26.80 17.05
C GLU A 86 28.85 -25.55 16.40
N ILE A 87 28.65 -25.55 15.07
CA ILE A 87 28.02 -24.42 14.38
C ILE A 87 26.54 -24.25 14.78
N PHE A 88 25.88 -25.35 15.18
CA PHE A 88 24.47 -25.37 15.55
C PHE A 88 24.23 -25.21 17.06
N GLU A 89 25.30 -25.17 17.86
CA GLU A 89 25.18 -25.02 19.31
C GLU A 89 24.53 -23.67 19.65
N ASP A 90 23.45 -23.70 20.44
CA ASP A 90 22.61 -22.53 20.77
C ASP A 90 22.10 -21.75 19.54
N LEU A 91 21.91 -22.44 18.42
CA LEU A 91 21.31 -21.87 17.22
C LEU A 91 19.78 -21.73 17.38
N TYR A 92 19.28 -20.54 17.07
CA TYR A 92 17.86 -20.27 16.93
C TYR A 92 17.55 -19.89 15.50
N VAL A 93 16.45 -20.44 14.97
CA VAL A 93 15.95 -20.11 13.63
C VAL A 93 14.51 -19.59 13.72
N SER A 94 14.16 -18.69 12.81
CA SER A 94 12.80 -18.16 12.67
C SER A 94 12.17 -18.74 11.42
N THR A 95 11.22 -19.65 11.59
CA THR A 95 10.57 -20.38 10.48
C THR A 95 9.13 -20.69 10.87
N LYS A 96 8.28 -20.98 9.88
CA LYS A 96 6.99 -21.62 10.14
C LYS A 96 7.17 -22.91 10.96
N SER A 97 6.31 -23.08 11.97
CA SER A 97 6.37 -24.16 12.97
C SER A 97 6.43 -25.56 12.34
N THR A 98 7.62 -26.17 12.33
CA THR A 98 7.82 -27.59 12.06
C THR A 98 8.78 -28.18 13.11
N THR A 99 8.55 -29.43 13.50
CA THR A 99 9.46 -30.14 14.43
C THR A 99 10.71 -30.64 13.72
N LYS A 100 10.65 -30.77 12.40
CA LYS A 100 11.68 -31.29 11.50
C LYS A 100 11.76 -30.42 10.26
N MET A 101 12.95 -30.31 9.69
CA MET A 101 13.18 -29.55 8.46
C MET A 101 14.34 -30.14 7.67
N ASN A 102 14.10 -30.36 6.39
CA ASN A 102 15.17 -30.66 5.45
C ASN A 102 15.92 -29.37 5.12
N VAL A 103 17.24 -29.44 5.22
CA VAL A 103 18.11 -28.29 4.98
C VAL A 103 19.30 -28.67 4.12
N HIS A 104 19.91 -27.67 3.51
CA HIS A 104 21.22 -27.79 2.89
C HIS A 104 22.00 -26.49 3.03
N PHE A 105 23.30 -26.55 2.79
CA PHE A 105 24.17 -25.39 2.79
C PHE A 105 24.51 -24.92 1.39
N LYS A 106 24.75 -23.61 1.26
CA LYS A 106 25.47 -23.01 0.14
C LYS A 106 26.58 -22.13 0.69
N VAL A 107 27.74 -22.20 0.08
CA VAL A 107 28.92 -21.43 0.46
C VAL A 107 29.25 -20.40 -0.61
N SER A 108 29.78 -19.28 -0.16
CA SER A 108 30.27 -18.18 -0.99
C SER A 108 31.53 -17.58 -0.39
N ALA A 109 32.07 -16.52 -1.01
CA ALA A 109 33.19 -15.77 -0.43
C ALA A 109 32.82 -15.01 0.87
N HIS A 110 31.53 -14.77 1.11
CA HIS A 110 31.07 -13.90 2.21
C HIS A 110 30.38 -14.64 3.34
N ALA A 111 29.67 -15.73 3.02
CA ALA A 111 28.85 -16.44 3.98
C ALA A 111 28.66 -17.93 3.67
N VAL A 112 28.35 -18.67 4.73
CA VAL A 112 27.73 -20.00 4.68
C VAL A 112 26.25 -19.83 5.01
N THR A 113 25.38 -20.10 4.03
CA THR A 113 23.93 -19.91 4.17
C THR A 113 23.24 -21.26 4.27
N LEU A 114 22.40 -21.39 5.30
CA LEU A 114 21.53 -22.54 5.52
C LEU A 114 20.18 -22.29 4.84
N TYR A 115 19.79 -23.20 3.95
CA TYR A 115 18.52 -23.17 3.24
C TYR A 115 17.58 -24.25 3.75
N LYS A 116 16.35 -23.88 4.06
CA LYS A 116 15.20 -24.78 4.17
C LYS A 116 14.85 -25.28 2.78
N ASN A 117 14.66 -26.59 2.63
CA ASN A 117 14.31 -27.23 1.37
C ASN A 117 12.96 -27.95 1.52
N THR A 118 11.97 -27.58 0.69
CA THR A 118 10.64 -28.22 0.70
C THR A 118 10.02 -28.28 -0.69
N SER A 119 9.25 -29.32 -0.97
CA SER A 119 8.46 -29.43 -2.20
C SER A 119 7.07 -28.80 -2.06
N PHE A 120 6.66 -28.37 -0.85
CA PHE A 120 5.30 -27.93 -0.55
C PHE A 120 5.24 -26.48 -0.06
N LEU A 121 4.59 -25.61 -0.84
CA LEU A 121 4.33 -24.21 -0.44
C LEU A 121 3.50 -24.08 0.85
N SER A 122 2.71 -25.09 1.22
CA SER A 122 1.94 -25.11 2.47
C SER A 122 2.82 -25.16 3.72
N GLU A 123 4.06 -25.65 3.61
CA GLU A 123 5.06 -25.67 4.68
C GLU A 123 5.77 -24.33 4.87
N LEU A 124 5.52 -23.37 3.98
CA LEU A 124 6.09 -22.04 4.02
C LEU A 124 5.12 -21.02 4.65
N SER A 125 5.66 -20.04 5.37
CA SER A 125 4.93 -18.82 5.77
C SER A 125 4.74 -17.89 4.56
N GLU A 126 3.87 -16.88 4.64
CA GLU A 126 3.71 -15.93 3.53
C GLU A 126 5.00 -15.15 3.24
N ILE A 127 5.81 -14.85 4.27
CA ILE A 127 7.13 -14.26 4.08
C ILE A 127 8.03 -15.23 3.30
N GLU A 128 8.13 -16.47 3.77
CA GLU A 128 8.98 -17.52 3.17
C GLU A 128 8.59 -17.78 1.70
N LYS A 129 7.29 -17.77 1.37
CA LYS A 129 6.81 -17.96 -0.01
C LYS A 129 7.33 -16.89 -0.97
N HIS A 130 7.38 -15.62 -0.54
CA HIS A 130 7.85 -14.54 -1.41
C HIS A 130 9.36 -14.57 -1.64
N ILE A 131 10.13 -15.08 -0.68
CA ILE A 131 11.59 -15.15 -0.74
C ILE A 131 12.14 -16.50 -1.22
N ALA A 132 11.24 -17.46 -1.46
CA ALA A 132 11.60 -18.80 -1.90
C ALA A 132 12.21 -18.80 -3.31
N LEU A 133 13.34 -19.47 -3.46
CA LEU A 133 13.99 -19.71 -4.75
C LEU A 133 13.51 -21.06 -5.27
N LYS A 134 13.02 -21.09 -6.50
CA LYS A 134 12.62 -22.35 -7.14
C LYS A 134 13.86 -23.08 -7.65
N ASN A 135 14.09 -24.29 -7.16
CA ASN A 135 15.15 -25.19 -7.61
C ASN A 135 14.55 -26.55 -8.01
N GLY A 136 14.31 -26.74 -9.31
CA GLY A 136 13.59 -27.92 -9.82
C GLY A 136 12.16 -27.99 -9.28
N GLU A 137 11.83 -29.10 -8.60
CA GLU A 137 10.54 -29.33 -7.93
C GLU A 137 10.48 -28.75 -6.51
N ASN A 138 11.60 -28.24 -6.00
CA ASN A 138 11.73 -27.77 -4.63
C ASN A 138 11.78 -26.24 -4.53
N TYR A 139 11.46 -25.77 -3.33
CA TYR A 139 11.58 -24.39 -2.88
C TYR A 139 12.67 -24.30 -1.82
N GLU A 140 13.62 -23.40 -2.05
CA GLU A 140 14.73 -23.12 -1.16
C GLU A 140 14.53 -21.78 -0.49
N VAL A 141 14.54 -21.75 0.84
CA VAL A 141 14.37 -20.52 1.62
C VAL A 141 15.58 -20.34 2.53
N PRO A 142 16.33 -19.23 2.41
CA PRO A 142 17.44 -18.97 3.33
C PRO A 142 16.88 -18.69 4.72
N ILE A 143 17.30 -19.47 5.71
CA ILE A 143 16.82 -19.36 7.09
C ILE A 143 17.88 -18.85 8.07
N PHE A 144 19.16 -18.95 7.69
CA PHE A 144 20.28 -18.58 8.53
C PHE A 144 21.56 -18.35 7.72
N GLU A 145 22.38 -17.39 8.15
CA GLU A 145 23.67 -17.03 7.52
C GLU A 145 24.77 -16.97 8.58
N TYR A 146 25.90 -17.62 8.31
CA TYR A 146 27.15 -17.46 9.06
C TYR A 146 28.14 -16.61 8.27
N LYS A 147 28.70 -15.59 8.90
CA LYS A 147 29.75 -14.77 8.30
C LYS A 147 31.06 -15.56 8.14
N ILE A 148 31.63 -15.50 6.94
CA ILE A 148 33.01 -15.95 6.68
C ILE A 148 33.96 -14.80 7.03
N LYS A 149 34.95 -15.08 7.87
CA LYS A 149 35.97 -14.12 8.30
C LYS A 149 37.12 -14.03 7.29
N SER A 150 37.57 -15.19 6.83
CA SER A 150 38.67 -15.35 5.89
C SER A 150 38.50 -16.68 5.13
N PHE A 151 39.15 -16.84 3.98
CA PHE A 151 39.11 -18.05 3.17
C PHE A 151 40.45 -18.25 2.46
N GLY A 152 40.80 -19.49 2.14
CA GLY A 152 42.07 -19.78 1.49
C GLY A 152 42.46 -21.26 1.49
N VAL A 153 43.77 -21.52 1.53
CA VAL A 153 44.34 -22.88 1.59
C VAL A 153 45.06 -23.08 2.93
N ILE A 154 45.00 -24.30 3.46
CA ILE A 154 45.82 -24.67 4.62
C ILE A 154 47.24 -24.95 4.14
N ALA A 155 48.19 -24.15 4.61
CA ALA A 155 49.61 -24.26 4.26
C ALA A 155 50.50 -24.12 5.51
N ASN A 156 51.74 -24.56 5.38
CA ASN A 156 52.76 -24.36 6.42
C ASN A 156 52.99 -22.86 6.63
N ASN A 157 53.08 -22.42 7.88
CA ASN A 157 53.46 -21.07 8.22
C ASN A 157 54.95 -20.87 7.94
N THR A 158 55.33 -19.70 7.45
CA THR A 158 56.74 -19.35 7.20
C THR A 158 57.29 -18.56 8.37
N ASP A 159 58.52 -18.85 8.79
CA ASP A 159 59.21 -18.05 9.79
C ASP A 159 59.74 -16.71 9.23
N ALA A 160 60.47 -15.95 10.04
CA ALA A 160 61.05 -14.66 9.66
C ALA A 160 62.11 -14.76 8.56
N TYR A 161 62.59 -15.96 8.23
CA TYR A 161 63.60 -16.24 7.21
C TYR A 161 62.99 -16.91 5.95
N GLY A 162 61.67 -17.13 5.95
CA GLY A 162 60.95 -17.76 4.84
C GLY A 162 60.99 -19.29 4.85
N GLU A 163 61.41 -19.91 5.95
CA GLU A 163 61.43 -21.36 6.09
C GLU A 163 60.07 -21.89 6.56
N GLU A 164 59.64 -23.04 6.02
CA GLU A 164 58.39 -23.68 6.41
C GLU A 164 58.47 -24.25 7.83
N THR A 165 57.53 -23.85 8.66
CA THR A 165 57.35 -24.40 10.01
C THR A 165 56.34 -25.55 10.01
N SER A 166 56.38 -26.39 11.04
CA SER A 166 55.37 -27.44 11.26
C SER A 166 53.99 -26.92 11.70
N THR A 167 53.81 -25.60 11.78
CA THR A 167 52.55 -24.97 12.18
C THR A 167 51.74 -24.64 10.94
N LEU A 168 50.54 -25.18 10.84
CA LEU A 168 49.63 -24.87 9.73
C LEU A 168 48.90 -23.54 9.99
N ARG A 169 48.61 -22.78 8.93
CA ARG A 169 47.72 -21.61 8.97
C ARG A 169 46.82 -21.57 7.74
N LEU A 170 45.70 -20.88 7.85
CA LEU A 170 44.92 -20.49 6.68
C LEU A 170 45.66 -19.37 5.97
N GLN A 171 46.10 -19.62 4.75
CA GLN A 171 46.71 -18.62 3.89
C GLN A 171 45.66 -18.14 2.90
N GLU A 172 45.32 -16.84 2.95
CA GLU A 172 44.30 -16.25 2.10
C GLU A 172 44.67 -16.35 0.61
N THR A 173 43.68 -16.69 -0.21
CA THR A 173 43.80 -16.82 -1.67
C THR A 173 42.59 -16.16 -2.34
N PRO A 174 42.58 -15.96 -3.67
CA PRO A 174 41.33 -15.72 -4.40
C PRO A 174 40.31 -16.84 -4.13
N TRP A 175 39.01 -16.52 -4.19
CA TRP A 175 37.92 -17.45 -3.84
C TRP A 175 37.96 -18.71 -4.71
N GLU A 176 38.29 -18.58 -5.99
CA GLU A 176 38.37 -19.68 -6.95
C GLU A 176 39.46 -20.71 -6.61
N GLN A 177 40.40 -20.36 -5.72
CA GLN A 177 41.50 -21.20 -5.27
C GLN A 177 41.35 -21.63 -3.81
N ALA A 178 40.34 -21.11 -3.11
CA ALA A 178 40.11 -21.43 -1.72
C ALA A 178 39.64 -22.88 -1.58
N THR A 179 40.14 -23.56 -0.56
CA THR A 179 39.71 -24.92 -0.18
C THR A 179 39.10 -24.94 1.22
N HIS A 180 39.38 -23.92 2.04
CA HIS A 180 38.94 -23.79 3.41
C HIS A 180 38.39 -22.40 3.70
N ILE A 181 37.47 -22.32 4.64
CA ILE A 181 36.84 -21.10 5.13
C ILE A 181 36.98 -21.03 6.65
N GLU A 182 37.17 -19.81 7.16
CA GLU A 182 37.06 -19.51 8.58
C GLU A 182 35.68 -18.91 8.87
N VAL A 183 34.84 -19.63 9.61
CA VAL A 183 33.47 -19.20 9.93
C VAL A 183 33.44 -18.55 11.32
N SER A 184 32.68 -17.47 11.49
CA SER A 184 32.46 -16.93 12.84
C SER A 184 31.44 -17.77 13.62
N LEU A 185 31.86 -18.31 14.76
CA LEU A 185 30.98 -19.02 15.70
C LEU A 185 30.34 -18.09 16.74
N LEU A 186 30.71 -16.80 16.75
CA LEU A 186 30.19 -15.83 17.70
C LEU A 186 28.69 -15.61 17.48
N ALA A 187 27.92 -15.60 18.56
CA ALA A 187 26.47 -15.40 18.50
C ALA A 187 26.04 -14.05 17.87
N VAL A 188 26.93 -13.05 17.86
CA VAL A 188 26.67 -11.74 17.25
C VAL A 188 26.87 -11.71 15.74
N ASP A 189 27.63 -12.65 15.19
CA ASP A 189 27.92 -12.76 13.74
C ASP A 189 26.96 -13.72 13.02
N ARG A 190 26.03 -14.28 13.80
CA ARG A 190 24.99 -15.23 13.42
C ARG A 190 23.75 -14.48 12.97
N LYS A 191 23.36 -14.61 11.70
CA LYS A 191 22.24 -13.86 11.12
C LYS A 191 21.07 -14.78 10.74
N PRO A 192 20.08 -14.95 11.63
CA PRO A 192 18.84 -15.64 11.27
C PRO A 192 18.03 -14.87 10.23
N LEU A 193 17.07 -15.56 9.59
CA LEU A 193 16.03 -14.91 8.80
C LEU A 193 15.25 -13.92 9.67
N GLU A 194 15.55 -12.64 9.49
CA GLU A 194 14.96 -11.57 10.28
C GLU A 194 14.69 -10.35 9.41
N LEU A 195 13.80 -9.49 9.91
CA LEU A 195 13.70 -8.15 9.37
C LEU A 195 14.97 -7.38 9.60
N ASP A 196 15.28 -6.50 8.66
CA ASP A 196 16.22 -5.42 8.91
C ASP A 196 15.84 -4.72 10.23
N SER A 197 16.82 -4.60 11.14
CA SER A 197 16.63 -4.00 12.46
C SER A 197 16.27 -2.52 12.38
N ASN A 198 16.65 -1.84 11.28
CA ASN A 198 16.20 -0.48 10.97
C ASN A 198 14.68 -0.42 10.68
N ASN A 199 14.09 -1.55 10.30
CA ASN A 199 12.67 -1.73 10.04
C ASN A 199 11.93 -2.37 11.23
N LEU A 200 12.40 -2.34 12.48
CA LEU A 200 11.65 -2.97 13.60
C LEU A 200 10.22 -2.42 13.80
N LYS A 201 9.94 -1.16 13.41
CA LYS A 201 8.58 -0.61 13.32
C LYS A 201 7.68 -1.42 12.35
N SER A 202 8.26 -2.00 11.29
CA SER A 202 7.56 -2.87 10.33
C SER A 202 6.99 -4.16 10.93
N LYS A 203 7.40 -4.60 12.12
CA LYS A 203 6.74 -5.77 12.75
C LYS A 203 5.30 -5.49 13.14
N GLU A 204 4.94 -4.22 13.32
CA GLU A 204 3.60 -3.84 13.78
C GLU A 204 2.65 -3.41 12.68
N GLU A 205 3.17 -3.09 11.49
CA GLU A 205 2.40 -2.49 10.40
C GLU A 205 1.98 -3.51 9.33
N PHE A 206 2.56 -4.71 9.33
CA PHE A 206 2.41 -5.69 8.24
C PHE A 206 1.56 -6.88 8.66
N PHE A 207 0.44 -7.04 7.96
CA PHE A 207 -0.61 -8.00 8.26
C PHE A 207 -0.79 -8.97 7.11
N LEU A 208 -1.20 -10.18 7.44
CA LEU A 208 -1.65 -11.15 6.46
C LEU A 208 -3.02 -10.72 5.93
N LYS A 209 -3.13 -10.51 4.62
CA LYS A 209 -4.36 -10.05 3.97
C LYS A 209 -5.56 -10.92 4.34
N ASN A 210 -5.41 -12.24 4.28
CA ASN A 210 -6.47 -13.19 4.63
C ASN A 210 -6.86 -13.21 6.12
N LYS A 211 -6.06 -12.61 7.00
CA LYS A 211 -6.36 -12.47 8.44
C LYS A 211 -6.98 -11.13 8.77
N ILE A 212 -7.06 -10.18 7.85
CA ILE A 212 -7.71 -8.88 8.06
C ILE A 212 -8.85 -8.62 7.07
N ASP A 213 -8.87 -9.33 5.94
CA ASP A 213 -9.94 -9.27 4.98
C ASP A 213 -11.08 -10.21 5.38
N ASN A 214 -12.30 -9.72 5.24
CA ASN A 214 -13.54 -10.39 5.62
C ASN A 214 -13.55 -10.88 7.09
N GLN A 215 -12.97 -10.12 8.02
CA GLN A 215 -12.91 -10.48 9.43
C GLN A 215 -13.88 -9.68 10.30
N LEU A 216 -14.40 -10.35 11.32
CA LEU A 216 -15.16 -9.73 12.40
C LEU A 216 -14.22 -9.37 13.55
N LEU A 217 -14.20 -8.10 13.92
CA LEU A 217 -13.37 -7.55 14.98
C LEU A 217 -14.21 -6.59 15.81
N THR A 218 -14.01 -6.59 17.11
CA THR A 218 -14.53 -5.55 18.00
C THR A 218 -13.74 -4.25 17.83
N ALA A 219 -14.30 -3.11 18.25
CA ALA A 219 -13.59 -1.83 18.32
C ALA A 219 -12.27 -1.96 19.12
N LYS A 220 -12.31 -2.72 20.21
CA LYS A 220 -11.13 -3.05 21.02
C LYS A 220 -10.09 -3.84 20.24
N GLU A 221 -10.50 -4.81 19.44
CA GLU A 221 -9.60 -5.59 18.59
C GLU A 221 -9.03 -4.76 17.45
N LEU A 222 -9.81 -3.89 16.79
CA LEU A 222 -9.28 -2.94 15.81
C LEU A 222 -8.18 -2.07 16.41
N LYS A 223 -8.39 -1.57 17.63
CA LYS A 223 -7.41 -0.78 18.37
C LYS A 223 -6.17 -1.59 18.77
N ASN A 224 -6.36 -2.81 19.28
CA ASN A 224 -5.25 -3.59 19.82
C ASN A 224 -4.43 -4.29 18.74
N ILE A 225 -5.10 -4.83 17.72
CA ILE A 225 -4.51 -5.62 16.63
C ILE A 225 -4.01 -4.70 15.52
N LEU A 226 -4.89 -3.87 14.94
CA LEU A 226 -4.60 -3.05 13.77
C LEU A 226 -4.11 -1.63 14.14
N LYS A 227 -4.14 -1.27 15.43
CA LYS A 227 -3.82 0.09 15.91
C LYS A 227 -4.71 1.17 15.26
N LEU A 228 -5.97 0.83 14.97
CA LEU A 228 -6.96 1.74 14.41
C LEU A 228 -7.95 2.14 15.50
N ASN A 229 -8.01 3.44 15.81
CA ASN A 229 -8.91 3.97 16.82
C ASN A 229 -10.26 4.35 16.21
N THR A 230 -11.34 3.85 16.78
CA THR A 230 -12.73 4.17 16.42
C THR A 230 -13.37 5.01 17.53
N SER A 231 -14.47 5.69 17.23
CA SER A 231 -15.21 6.50 18.23
C SER A 231 -16.23 5.69 19.04
N GLU A 232 -16.49 4.46 18.60
CA GLU A 232 -17.50 3.55 19.08
C GLU A 232 -17.07 2.82 20.36
N PRO A 233 -18.04 2.34 21.17
CA PRO A 233 -17.77 1.50 22.33
C PRO A 233 -16.88 0.29 22.01
N GLU A 234 -16.04 -0.12 22.97
CA GLU A 234 -15.04 -1.19 22.81
C GLU A 234 -15.62 -2.54 22.30
N ASP A 235 -16.88 -2.82 22.61
CA ASP A 235 -17.65 -4.02 22.25
C ASP A 235 -18.37 -3.92 20.90
N SER A 236 -18.33 -2.77 20.24
CA SER A 236 -18.96 -2.58 18.93
C SER A 236 -18.32 -3.50 17.89
N ILE A 237 -19.16 -4.18 17.11
CA ILE A 237 -18.74 -5.18 16.14
C ILE A 237 -18.50 -4.52 14.79
N PHE A 238 -17.33 -4.76 14.24
CA PHE A 238 -16.94 -4.33 12.91
C PHE A 238 -16.62 -5.51 12.00
N PHE A 239 -16.94 -5.36 10.74
CA PHE A 239 -16.52 -6.24 9.66
C PHE A 239 -15.53 -5.49 8.77
N THR A 240 -14.37 -6.08 8.57
CA THR A 240 -13.26 -5.50 7.81
C THR A 240 -13.21 -6.10 6.43
N LYS A 241 -13.00 -5.27 5.41
CA LYS A 241 -12.90 -5.71 4.02
C LYS A 241 -11.86 -4.94 3.24
N VAL A 242 -10.90 -5.64 2.68
CA VAL A 242 -9.93 -5.07 1.75
C VAL A 242 -10.67 -4.79 0.44
N ASN A 243 -10.67 -3.54 0.02
CA ASN A 243 -11.42 -3.09 -1.13
C ASN A 243 -10.46 -2.54 -2.18
N GLY A 244 -9.78 -3.38 -2.95
CA GLY A 244 -8.78 -2.98 -3.95
C GLY A 244 -7.40 -2.64 -3.36
N ARG A 245 -6.62 -1.80 -4.06
CA ARG A 245 -5.20 -1.60 -3.76
C ARG A 245 -4.87 -0.73 -2.54
N ASP A 246 -5.78 0.13 -2.09
CA ASP A 246 -5.43 1.23 -1.16
C ASP A 246 -6.37 1.42 0.03
N LYS A 247 -7.45 0.63 0.13
CA LYS A 247 -8.47 0.86 1.16
C LYS A 247 -8.86 -0.41 1.91
N LEU A 248 -8.80 -0.35 3.23
CA LEU A 248 -9.51 -1.24 4.14
C LEU A 248 -10.80 -0.56 4.58
N VAL A 249 -11.94 -1.10 4.17
CA VAL A 249 -13.26 -0.60 4.56
C VAL A 249 -13.68 -1.30 5.84
N ILE A 250 -14.16 -0.52 6.81
CA ILE A 250 -14.60 -1.00 8.12
C ILE A 250 -16.09 -0.73 8.22
N PHE A 251 -16.87 -1.81 8.17
CA PHE A 251 -18.32 -1.79 8.29
C PHE A 251 -18.73 -2.01 9.74
N GLN A 252 -19.62 -1.18 10.27
CA GLN A 252 -20.25 -1.42 11.56
C GLN A 252 -21.42 -2.39 11.39
N ALA A 253 -21.51 -3.41 12.24
CA ALA A 253 -22.69 -4.26 12.30
C ALA A 253 -23.80 -3.56 13.08
N VAL A 254 -24.97 -3.44 12.46
CA VAL A 254 -26.14 -2.74 13.00
C VAL A 254 -27.42 -3.53 12.75
N LYS A 255 -28.45 -3.23 13.54
CA LYS A 255 -29.79 -3.81 13.32
C LYS A 255 -30.62 -2.97 12.35
N SER A 256 -31.69 -3.55 11.82
CA SER A 256 -32.60 -2.85 10.90
C SER A 256 -33.14 -1.54 11.48
N LYS A 257 -33.43 -1.54 12.79
CA LYS A 257 -33.93 -0.36 13.52
C LYS A 257 -32.93 0.81 13.58
N ASP A 258 -31.64 0.53 13.40
CA ASP A 258 -30.58 1.54 13.48
C ASP A 258 -30.26 2.14 12.10
N LEU A 259 -30.87 1.60 11.03
CA LEU A 259 -30.85 2.18 9.70
C LEU A 259 -31.93 3.27 9.56
N THR A 260 -31.59 4.34 8.86
CA THR A 260 -32.61 5.30 8.43
C THR A 260 -33.52 4.69 7.35
N LYS A 261 -34.76 5.19 7.23
CA LYS A 261 -35.70 4.72 6.19
C LYS A 261 -35.08 4.79 4.78
N THR A 262 -34.39 5.89 4.49
CA THR A 262 -33.70 6.13 3.22
C THR A 262 -32.59 5.11 2.96
N GLN A 263 -31.77 4.80 3.97
CA GLN A 263 -30.71 3.79 3.85
C GLN A 263 -31.27 2.40 3.57
N LEU A 264 -32.35 2.02 4.27
CA LEU A 264 -33.02 0.75 4.05
C LEU A 264 -33.64 0.67 2.65
N GLU A 265 -34.25 1.75 2.17
CA GLU A 265 -34.78 1.85 0.80
C GLU A 265 -33.66 1.72 -0.24
N TRP A 266 -32.56 2.45 -0.11
CA TRP A 266 -31.42 2.35 -1.02
C TRP A 266 -30.81 0.96 -1.04
N PHE A 267 -30.70 0.31 0.13
CA PHE A 267 -30.24 -1.06 0.20
C PHE A 267 -31.19 -2.01 -0.56
N LYS A 268 -32.49 -1.92 -0.32
CA LYS A 268 -33.52 -2.74 -1.01
C LYS A 268 -33.56 -2.51 -2.52
N GLN A 269 -33.26 -1.30 -2.97
CA GLN A 269 -33.20 -0.93 -4.39
C GLN A 269 -31.83 -1.21 -5.03
N GLY A 270 -30.86 -1.79 -4.31
CA GLY A 270 -29.51 -2.04 -4.81
C GLY A 270 -28.69 -0.76 -5.07
N SER A 271 -29.17 0.39 -4.59
CA SER A 271 -28.58 1.72 -4.79
C SER A 271 -27.60 2.12 -3.69
N SER A 272 -27.36 1.26 -2.70
CA SER A 272 -26.38 1.50 -1.61
C SER A 272 -24.92 1.51 -2.09
N ASN A 273 -24.65 1.10 -3.33
CA ASN A 273 -23.29 1.01 -3.92
C ASN A 273 -22.29 0.27 -3.01
N GLY A 274 -22.76 -0.77 -2.32
CA GLY A 274 -21.97 -1.58 -1.40
C GLY A 274 -21.61 -0.91 -0.08
N ARG A 275 -22.12 0.30 0.21
CA ARG A 275 -22.02 0.96 1.53
C ARG A 275 -22.86 0.27 2.59
N ILE A 276 -23.87 -0.48 2.18
CA ILE A 276 -24.69 -1.32 3.06
C ILE A 276 -24.69 -2.72 2.49
N LEU A 277 -24.33 -3.71 3.31
CA LEU A 277 -24.27 -5.13 2.96
C LEU A 277 -25.12 -5.95 3.95
N ASN A 278 -25.51 -7.16 3.53
CA ASN A 278 -26.01 -8.15 4.47
C ASN A 278 -24.87 -8.67 5.35
N CYS A 279 -25.18 -8.98 6.61
CA CYS A 279 -24.24 -9.69 7.45
C CYS A 279 -23.89 -11.08 6.91
N PRO A 280 -22.62 -11.52 7.06
CA PRO A 280 -22.25 -12.89 6.75
C PRO A 280 -22.91 -13.85 7.75
N SER A 281 -23.15 -15.10 7.34
CA SER A 281 -23.76 -16.14 8.18
C SER A 281 -22.97 -16.37 9.47
N THR A 282 -21.64 -16.25 9.42
CA THR A 282 -20.76 -16.35 10.58
C THR A 282 -21.12 -15.35 11.69
N LEU A 283 -21.40 -14.10 11.33
CA LEU A 283 -21.82 -13.06 12.27
C LEU A 283 -23.19 -13.39 12.88
N ILE A 284 -24.15 -13.74 12.02
CA ILE A 284 -25.52 -14.11 12.39
C ILE A 284 -25.50 -15.24 13.44
N HIS A 285 -24.70 -16.28 13.20
CA HIS A 285 -24.57 -17.41 14.12
C HIS A 285 -23.82 -17.05 15.41
N GLN A 286 -22.73 -16.29 15.32
CA GLN A 286 -21.91 -15.92 16.48
C GLN A 286 -22.71 -15.05 17.48
N PHE A 287 -23.52 -14.13 16.97
CA PHE A 287 -24.24 -13.17 17.81
C PHE A 287 -25.74 -13.47 17.97
N HIS A 288 -26.23 -14.57 17.38
CA HIS A 288 -27.65 -14.96 17.41
C HIS A 288 -28.57 -13.84 16.91
N TRP A 289 -28.18 -13.14 15.84
CA TRP A 289 -29.02 -12.12 15.22
C TRP A 289 -29.89 -12.74 14.14
N ASP A 290 -31.05 -12.14 13.87
CA ASP A 290 -31.88 -12.54 12.76
C ASP A 290 -31.25 -12.06 11.44
N LYS A 291 -31.29 -12.93 10.42
CA LYS A 291 -30.72 -12.64 9.09
C LYS A 291 -31.30 -11.36 8.48
N ASP A 292 -32.60 -11.14 8.65
CA ASP A 292 -33.33 -10.00 8.09
C ASP A 292 -33.18 -8.72 8.94
N ASP A 293 -32.57 -8.84 10.12
CA ASP A 293 -32.31 -7.74 11.07
C ASP A 293 -30.81 -7.45 11.24
N CYS A 294 -29.94 -7.94 10.34
CA CYS A 294 -28.50 -7.74 10.44
C CYS A 294 -27.91 -7.11 9.17
N TYR A 295 -27.38 -5.90 9.33
CA TYR A 295 -26.75 -5.15 8.25
C TYR A 295 -25.34 -4.71 8.62
N LEU A 296 -24.50 -4.59 7.60
CA LEU A 296 -23.16 -4.03 7.69
C LEU A 296 -23.17 -2.67 7.00
N VAL A 297 -22.87 -1.61 7.74
CA VAL A 297 -22.86 -0.24 7.24
C VAL A 297 -21.44 0.30 7.21
N SER A 298 -20.97 0.71 6.04
CA SER A 298 -19.64 1.29 5.86
C SER A 298 -19.51 2.52 6.74
N LYS A 299 -18.61 2.47 7.73
CA LYS A 299 -18.47 3.51 8.74
C LYS A 299 -17.15 4.24 8.63
N TYR A 300 -16.08 3.47 8.46
CA TYR A 300 -14.73 4.01 8.34
C TYR A 300 -14.01 3.41 7.15
N SER A 301 -12.96 4.10 6.71
CA SER A 301 -11.92 3.52 5.90
C SER A 301 -10.52 3.89 6.41
N ALA A 302 -9.61 2.94 6.26
CA ALA A 302 -8.18 3.09 6.50
C ALA A 302 -7.42 2.95 5.18
N ILE A 303 -6.35 3.73 5.02
CA ILE A 303 -5.41 3.61 3.93
C ILE A 303 -4.55 2.37 4.17
N ILE A 304 -4.38 1.58 3.11
CA ILE A 304 -3.51 0.41 3.11
C ILE A 304 -2.58 0.44 1.90
N SER A 305 -1.51 -0.36 1.94
CA SER A 305 -0.73 -0.69 0.75
C SER A 305 -0.40 -2.17 0.72
N HIS A 306 -0.34 -2.75 -0.47
CA HIS A 306 0.02 -4.15 -0.66
C HIS A 306 1.53 -4.30 -0.74
N GLN A 307 2.08 -5.35 -0.13
CA GLN A 307 3.52 -5.49 0.06
C GLN A 307 3.98 -6.91 -0.28
N VAL A 308 5.19 -7.05 -0.80
CA VAL A 308 5.87 -8.35 -0.93
C VAL A 308 7.16 -8.33 -0.14
N ALA A 309 7.50 -9.47 0.46
CA ALA A 309 8.78 -9.63 1.13
C ALA A 309 9.84 -9.95 0.08
N LYS A 310 10.98 -9.26 0.14
CA LYS A 310 12.15 -9.54 -0.69
C LYS A 310 13.37 -9.65 0.18
N LEU A 311 14.32 -10.48 -0.26
CA LEU A 311 15.62 -10.54 0.36
C LEU A 311 16.42 -9.33 -0.10
N ASN A 312 17.19 -8.75 0.83
CA ASN A 312 18.11 -7.70 0.47
C ASN A 312 19.17 -8.27 -0.49
N PRO A 313 19.38 -7.65 -1.66
CA PRO A 313 20.49 -8.01 -2.51
C PRO A 313 21.78 -7.73 -1.72
N VAL A 314 22.72 -8.68 -1.69
CA VAL A 314 24.05 -8.46 -1.11
C VAL A 314 25.11 -8.81 -2.13
N ALA A 315 26.02 -7.83 -2.32
CA ALA A 315 27.28 -7.85 -3.05
C ALA A 315 27.31 -8.47 -4.47
N TYR A 316 28.30 -8.06 -5.26
CA TYR A 316 28.48 -8.40 -6.68
C TYR A 316 28.64 -9.91 -6.97
N ASP A 317 28.70 -10.78 -5.96
CA ASP A 317 29.03 -12.21 -6.05
C ASP A 317 27.80 -13.15 -6.02
N GLY A 318 26.58 -12.59 -5.94
CA GLY A 318 25.34 -13.38 -6.05
C GLY A 318 24.89 -14.05 -4.74
N THR A 319 25.48 -13.69 -3.59
CA THR A 319 24.94 -14.14 -2.31
C THR A 319 23.68 -13.40 -1.89
N ILE A 320 22.70 -14.16 -1.42
CA ILE A 320 21.44 -13.59 -0.96
C ILE A 320 21.46 -13.52 0.56
N SER A 321 21.28 -12.33 1.11
CA SER A 321 21.21 -12.13 2.56
C SER A 321 19.96 -12.77 3.15
N THR A 322 20.04 -13.18 4.41
CA THR A 322 18.86 -13.54 5.24
C THR A 322 18.07 -12.33 5.74
N THR A 323 18.43 -11.10 5.33
CA THR A 323 17.71 -9.88 5.70
C THR A 323 16.52 -9.64 4.77
N ILE A 324 15.32 -9.44 5.33
CA ILE A 324 14.10 -9.17 4.57
C ILE A 324 13.78 -7.67 4.56
N ASN A 325 13.40 -7.16 3.39
CA ASN A 325 12.72 -5.89 3.20
C ASN A 325 11.34 -6.09 2.56
N TYR A 326 10.45 -5.11 2.75
CA TYR A 326 9.15 -5.08 2.09
C TYR A 326 9.14 -4.04 0.98
N GLU A 327 8.52 -4.39 -0.14
CA GLU A 327 8.33 -3.48 -1.26
C GLU A 327 6.85 -3.43 -1.66
N GLU A 328 6.40 -2.26 -2.11
CA GLU A 328 5.04 -2.07 -2.57
C GLU A 328 4.76 -2.95 -3.80
N ALA A 329 3.59 -3.58 -3.79
CA ALA A 329 3.16 -4.52 -4.81
C ALA A 329 1.72 -4.26 -5.23
N LYS A 330 1.30 -4.93 -6.31
CA LYS A 330 -0.11 -4.94 -6.72
C LYS A 330 -0.93 -5.87 -5.82
N ASP A 331 -2.21 -5.55 -5.69
CA ASP A 331 -3.19 -6.28 -4.88
C ASP A 331 -3.22 -7.80 -5.20
N ALA A 332 -3.27 -8.17 -6.49
CA ALA A 332 -3.32 -9.59 -6.88
C ALA A 332 -2.06 -10.40 -6.61
N THR A 333 -0.92 -9.73 -6.49
CA THR A 333 0.37 -10.39 -6.27
C THR A 333 0.75 -10.44 -4.79
N SER A 334 -0.10 -9.89 -3.91
CA SER A 334 0.24 -9.68 -2.51
C SER A 334 -0.76 -10.34 -1.57
N ASN A 335 -0.24 -11.16 -0.67
CA ASN A 335 -0.96 -11.64 0.51
C ASN A 335 -0.62 -10.84 1.78
N ILE A 336 0.15 -9.74 1.66
CA ILE A 336 0.59 -8.92 2.78
C ILE A 336 0.09 -7.49 2.59
N VAL A 337 -0.46 -6.93 3.65
CA VAL A 337 -0.99 -5.57 3.66
C VAL A 337 -0.29 -4.79 4.75
N ARG A 338 0.18 -3.60 4.40
CA ARG A 338 0.69 -2.62 5.36
C ARG A 338 -0.43 -1.65 5.75
N ILE A 339 -0.59 -1.49 7.05
CA ILE A 339 -1.51 -0.52 7.68
C ILE A 339 -0.67 0.35 8.61
N GLU A 340 -0.67 1.65 8.38
CA GLU A 340 0.04 2.58 9.26
C GLU A 340 -0.63 2.64 10.64
N PRO A 341 0.14 2.59 11.73
CA PRO A 341 -0.40 2.56 13.08
C PRO A 341 -0.93 3.94 13.46
N ASN A 342 -2.08 3.98 14.14
CA ASN A 342 -2.75 5.20 14.58
C ASN A 342 -3.10 6.19 13.45
N GLN A 343 -3.22 5.71 12.21
CA GLN A 343 -3.71 6.55 11.12
C GLN A 343 -5.12 7.09 11.42
N LEU A 344 -5.41 8.28 10.90
CA LEU A 344 -6.75 8.87 11.00
C LEU A 344 -7.70 8.14 10.05
N LEU A 345 -8.74 7.53 10.61
CA LEU A 345 -9.79 6.89 9.82
C LEU A 345 -10.65 7.93 9.11
N THR A 346 -10.95 7.70 7.83
CA THR A 346 -11.90 8.52 7.08
C THR A 346 -13.31 8.04 7.39
N LEU A 347 -14.19 8.95 7.80
CA LEU A 347 -15.62 8.65 7.96
C LEU A 347 -16.25 8.43 6.58
N GLU A 348 -16.94 7.30 6.43
CA GLU A 348 -17.66 6.99 5.21
C GLU A 348 -19.09 7.53 5.30
N GLU A 349 -19.44 8.43 4.40
CA GLU A 349 -20.79 8.94 4.30
C GLU A 349 -21.71 7.91 3.62
N VAL A 350 -22.56 7.28 4.42
CA VAL A 350 -23.55 6.31 3.94
C VAL A 350 -24.65 7.00 3.13
N ASN A 351 -24.90 8.28 3.42
CA ASN A 351 -25.97 9.09 2.85
C ASN A 351 -25.59 9.83 1.57
N SER A 352 -24.34 9.69 1.10
CA SER A 352 -23.91 10.21 -0.18
C SER A 352 -23.54 9.04 -1.10
N GLY A 353 -24.24 8.98 -2.24
CA GLY A 353 -23.80 8.11 -3.32
C GLY A 353 -22.38 8.48 -3.74
N ILE A 354 -21.71 7.60 -4.49
CA ILE A 354 -20.43 7.98 -5.11
C ILE A 354 -20.59 9.21 -6.00
N ILE A 355 -21.80 9.44 -6.50
CA ILE A 355 -22.17 10.59 -7.32
C ILE A 355 -23.15 11.44 -6.52
N ASP A 356 -22.94 12.76 -6.44
CA ASP A 356 -24.01 13.69 -6.08
C ASP A 356 -24.79 14.05 -7.36
N PRO A 357 -26.04 13.59 -7.51
CA PRO A 357 -26.82 13.83 -8.72
C PRO A 357 -27.15 15.30 -8.96
N ARG A 358 -26.86 16.21 -8.00
CA ARG A 358 -27.05 17.66 -8.14
C ARG A 358 -25.82 18.40 -8.66
N SER A 359 -24.67 17.76 -8.73
CA SER A 359 -23.44 18.39 -9.22
C SER A 359 -22.75 17.58 -10.29
N THR A 360 -23.13 16.32 -10.47
CA THR A 360 -22.38 15.38 -11.29
C THR A 360 -23.24 14.80 -12.41
N PHE A 361 -22.68 14.70 -13.61
CA PHE A 361 -23.26 14.00 -14.77
C PHE A 361 -22.20 13.21 -15.52
N LEU A 362 -22.65 12.27 -16.35
CA LEU A 362 -21.77 11.57 -17.28
C LEU A 362 -21.53 12.49 -18.48
N LEU A 363 -20.27 12.73 -18.84
CA LEU A 363 -19.90 13.71 -19.86
C LEU A 363 -20.52 13.37 -21.23
N SER A 364 -20.69 12.09 -21.56
CA SER A 364 -21.34 11.66 -22.80
C SER A 364 -22.83 12.05 -22.88
N GLN A 365 -23.48 12.37 -21.75
CA GLN A 365 -24.85 12.89 -21.75
C GLN A 365 -24.93 14.35 -22.20
N LEU A 366 -23.79 15.04 -22.31
CA LEU A 366 -23.71 16.42 -22.79
C LEU A 366 -23.24 16.53 -24.25
N GLU A 367 -23.07 15.40 -24.93
CA GLU A 367 -22.72 15.41 -26.35
C GLU A 367 -23.91 15.87 -27.19
N GLY A 368 -23.64 16.76 -28.15
CA GLY A 368 -24.63 17.29 -29.08
C GLY A 368 -24.96 18.76 -28.88
N GLU A 369 -26.08 19.17 -29.48
CA GLU A 369 -26.59 20.54 -29.46
C GLU A 369 -27.87 20.62 -28.63
N PHE A 370 -28.01 21.71 -27.89
CA PHE A 370 -29.11 21.93 -26.95
C PHE A 370 -29.80 23.26 -27.24
N LEU A 371 -31.11 23.29 -27.02
CA LEU A 371 -31.87 24.53 -27.01
C LEU A 371 -31.71 25.22 -25.67
N PHE A 372 -31.24 26.46 -25.70
CA PHE A 372 -31.03 27.28 -24.51
C PHE A 372 -31.93 28.52 -24.54
N ARG A 373 -32.62 28.75 -23.43
CA ARG A 373 -33.45 29.94 -23.21
C ARG A 373 -33.33 30.38 -21.77
N ARG A 374 -33.16 31.69 -21.55
CA ARG A 374 -33.26 32.28 -20.22
C ARG A 374 -34.64 32.82 -19.98
N THR A 375 -35.12 32.65 -18.75
CA THR A 375 -36.38 33.19 -18.29
C THR A 375 -36.11 33.99 -17.03
N LEU A 376 -36.70 35.17 -16.93
CA LEU A 376 -36.65 35.96 -15.71
C LEU A 376 -37.61 35.35 -14.70
N ASN A 377 -37.10 34.69 -13.65
CA ASN A 377 -37.96 33.97 -12.71
C ASN A 377 -38.69 34.92 -11.75
N ASP A 378 -37.99 35.91 -11.21
CA ASP A 378 -38.53 36.88 -10.25
C ASP A 378 -37.77 38.21 -10.31
N VAL A 379 -38.43 39.31 -9.92
CA VAL A 379 -37.87 40.67 -9.82
C VAL A 379 -38.58 41.47 -8.73
N ALA A 380 -37.88 42.48 -8.18
CA ALA A 380 -38.49 43.40 -7.22
C ALA A 380 -39.71 44.13 -7.80
N ASN A 381 -40.72 44.42 -6.96
CA ASN A 381 -41.97 45.09 -7.35
C ASN A 381 -41.80 46.44 -8.06
N GLY A 382 -40.65 47.11 -7.92
CA GLY A 382 -40.34 48.37 -8.60
C GLY A 382 -39.68 48.21 -9.98
N PHE A 383 -39.44 46.99 -10.44
CA PHE A 383 -38.78 46.70 -11.72
C PHE A 383 -39.74 46.93 -12.89
N ARG A 384 -39.42 47.86 -13.80
CA ARG A 384 -40.35 48.34 -14.84
C ARG A 384 -40.03 47.90 -16.27
N PHE A 385 -38.93 47.20 -16.50
CA PHE A 385 -38.50 46.84 -17.85
C PHE A 385 -39.27 45.64 -18.38
N THR A 386 -39.48 44.63 -17.55
CA THR A 386 -40.20 43.41 -17.93
C THR A 386 -40.82 42.75 -16.68
N PHE A 387 -41.48 41.61 -16.85
CA PHE A 387 -42.23 40.91 -15.82
C PHE A 387 -41.65 39.50 -15.55
N PRO A 388 -41.85 38.94 -14.35
CA PRO A 388 -41.56 37.52 -14.08
C PRO A 388 -42.20 36.60 -15.12
N GLY A 389 -41.43 35.67 -15.68
CA GLY A 389 -41.83 34.79 -16.78
C GLY A 389 -41.44 35.29 -18.16
N ALA A 390 -40.94 36.53 -18.31
CA ALA A 390 -40.40 37.00 -19.58
C ALA A 390 -39.22 36.16 -20.05
N GLN A 391 -39.15 35.91 -21.36
CA GLN A 391 -38.22 34.97 -21.96
C GLN A 391 -37.25 35.69 -22.90
N GLY A 392 -35.98 35.32 -22.81
CA GLY A 392 -34.95 35.74 -23.74
C GLY A 392 -35.05 35.01 -25.07
N ARG A 393 -34.12 35.33 -25.99
CA ARG A 393 -34.01 34.63 -27.27
C ARG A 393 -33.66 33.15 -27.04
N LEU A 394 -34.24 32.29 -27.87
CA LEU A 394 -33.87 30.87 -27.94
C LEU A 394 -32.61 30.74 -28.81
N GLU A 395 -31.62 30.03 -28.30
CA GLU A 395 -30.33 29.84 -28.96
C GLU A 395 -29.94 28.36 -28.97
N ILE A 396 -29.14 27.97 -29.95
CA ILE A 396 -28.54 26.63 -30.01
C ILE A 396 -27.16 26.71 -29.36
N VAL A 397 -26.92 25.83 -28.39
CA VAL A 397 -25.69 25.81 -27.60
C VAL A 397 -25.09 24.42 -27.55
N LYS A 398 -23.78 24.35 -27.30
CA LYS A 398 -23.06 23.11 -27.06
C LYS A 398 -22.25 23.19 -25.78
N PHE A 399 -22.10 22.05 -25.11
CA PHE A 399 -21.18 21.91 -24.00
C PHE A 399 -19.79 21.55 -24.55
N GLU A 400 -18.76 22.14 -23.96
CA GLU A 400 -17.36 21.80 -24.27
C GLU A 400 -16.61 21.63 -22.95
N ALA A 401 -16.01 20.45 -22.77
CA ALA A 401 -15.22 20.14 -21.60
C ALA A 401 -13.78 20.63 -21.80
N LEU A 402 -13.25 21.31 -20.79
CA LEU A 402 -11.87 21.76 -20.71
C LEU A 402 -11.26 21.25 -19.40
N GLU A 403 -9.93 21.27 -19.28
CA GLU A 403 -9.19 20.67 -18.15
C GLU A 403 -9.78 20.94 -16.74
N ASN A 404 -10.24 22.17 -16.47
CA ASN A 404 -10.73 22.58 -15.14
C ASN A 404 -12.15 23.18 -15.15
N ARG A 405 -12.86 23.07 -16.28
CA ARG A 405 -14.18 23.71 -16.43
C ARG A 405 -14.98 23.10 -17.57
N LEU A 406 -16.28 23.11 -17.39
CA LEU A 406 -17.26 22.89 -18.44
C LEU A 406 -17.77 24.24 -18.95
N ILE A 407 -17.65 24.49 -20.24
CA ILE A 407 -18.15 25.72 -20.86
C ILE A 407 -19.37 25.42 -21.71
N VAL A 408 -20.25 26.40 -21.84
CA VAL A 408 -21.38 26.39 -22.78
C VAL A 408 -21.17 27.51 -23.78
N LYS A 409 -21.15 27.15 -25.07
CA LYS A 409 -20.93 28.08 -26.18
C LYS A 409 -22.13 28.09 -27.12
N LYS A 410 -22.40 29.24 -27.75
CA LYS A 410 -23.33 29.30 -28.88
C LYS A 410 -22.75 28.54 -30.06
N VAL A 411 -23.61 27.86 -30.80
CA VAL A 411 -23.21 27.15 -32.03
C VAL A 411 -23.05 28.15 -33.19
N ASP A 412 -23.94 29.14 -33.28
CA ASP A 412 -23.87 30.16 -34.32
C ASP A 412 -22.69 31.13 -34.08
N PRO A 413 -21.85 31.41 -35.10
CA PRO A 413 -20.75 32.34 -34.99
C PRO A 413 -21.22 33.79 -34.87
N ILE A 414 -20.44 34.61 -34.15
CA ILE A 414 -20.70 36.04 -33.90
C ILE A 414 -20.64 36.85 -35.20
N ILE A 415 -19.81 36.42 -36.16
CA ILE A 415 -19.58 37.10 -37.44
C ILE A 415 -19.85 36.11 -38.58
N LYS A 416 -20.72 36.48 -39.54
CA LYS A 416 -20.87 35.80 -40.84
C LYS A 416 -20.66 36.85 -41.95
N PRO A 417 -19.96 36.58 -43.09
CA PRO A 417 -19.23 35.37 -43.49
C PRO A 417 -17.81 35.69 -44.02
N ASP A 418 -16.74 35.49 -43.25
CA ASP A 418 -15.38 35.27 -43.80
C ASP A 418 -14.46 34.82 -42.66
N GLY A 419 -14.17 33.51 -42.63
CA GLY A 419 -13.23 32.90 -41.69
C GLY A 419 -13.86 32.47 -40.36
N GLU A 420 -14.56 31.34 -40.36
CA GLU A 420 -14.98 30.68 -39.11
C GLU A 420 -13.75 30.09 -38.40
N THR A 421 -13.30 30.75 -37.34
CA THR A 421 -12.36 30.17 -36.38
C THR A 421 -13.11 29.74 -35.12
N SER A 422 -12.52 28.84 -34.33
CA SER A 422 -13.07 28.45 -33.02
C SER A 422 -13.20 29.63 -32.03
N GLU A 423 -12.62 30.78 -32.36
CA GLU A 423 -12.68 32.04 -31.61
C GLU A 423 -13.96 32.86 -31.89
N ASP A 424 -14.73 32.50 -32.93
CA ASP A 424 -15.94 33.23 -33.33
C ASP A 424 -17.21 32.77 -32.61
N THR A 425 -17.10 31.89 -31.61
CA THR A 425 -18.24 31.39 -30.84
C THR A 425 -18.31 32.02 -29.45
N GLU A 426 -19.48 32.52 -29.07
CA GLU A 426 -19.68 33.22 -27.80
C GLU A 426 -19.83 32.21 -26.64
N GLN A 427 -18.99 32.34 -25.61
CA GLN A 427 -19.14 31.60 -24.36
C GLN A 427 -20.24 32.25 -23.50
N ILE A 428 -21.32 31.52 -23.27
CA ILE A 428 -22.49 32.02 -22.50
C ILE A 428 -22.50 31.56 -21.04
N MET A 429 -21.69 30.56 -20.70
CA MET A 429 -21.51 30.05 -19.34
C MET A 429 -20.16 29.32 -19.21
N SER A 430 -19.54 29.46 -18.04
CA SER A 430 -18.39 28.65 -17.63
C SER A 430 -18.60 28.14 -16.21
N LEU A 431 -18.50 26.84 -16.03
CA LEU A 431 -18.71 26.12 -14.79
C LEU A 431 -17.39 25.45 -14.39
N PRO A 432 -16.73 25.85 -13.29
CA PRO A 432 -15.57 25.12 -12.81
C PRO A 432 -15.94 23.67 -12.54
N ALA A 433 -15.07 22.75 -12.95
CA ALA A 433 -15.40 21.33 -12.97
C ALA A 433 -14.19 20.44 -12.68
N LYS A 434 -14.47 19.29 -12.08
CA LYS A 434 -13.50 18.20 -11.90
C LYS A 434 -13.99 16.94 -12.62
N TYR A 435 -13.05 16.17 -13.15
CA TYR A 435 -13.34 14.98 -13.95
C TYR A 435 -12.88 13.72 -13.22
N PHE A 436 -13.72 12.70 -13.23
CA PHE A 436 -13.38 11.40 -12.62
C PHE A 436 -14.06 10.23 -13.33
N SER A 437 -13.43 9.07 -13.28
CA SER A 437 -14.05 7.78 -13.61
C SER A 437 -14.49 7.07 -12.33
N ILE A 438 -15.44 6.15 -12.46
CA ILE A 438 -15.86 5.28 -11.36
C ILE A 438 -15.39 3.87 -11.67
N ASP A 439 -14.41 3.41 -10.92
CA ASP A 439 -13.90 2.06 -11.03
C ASP A 439 -14.80 1.15 -10.17
N ARG A 440 -15.43 0.17 -10.81
CA ARG A 440 -16.30 -0.83 -10.15
C ARG A 440 -15.62 -2.18 -9.97
N THR A 441 -14.46 -2.36 -10.59
CA THR A 441 -13.66 -3.58 -10.51
C THR A 441 -12.22 -3.26 -10.11
N ASP A 442 -11.54 -4.22 -9.52
CA ASP A 442 -10.10 -4.17 -9.30
C ASP A 442 -9.33 -4.35 -10.61
N GLU A 443 -7.99 -4.36 -10.52
CA GLU A 443 -7.09 -4.52 -11.66
C GLU A 443 -7.21 -5.90 -12.34
N GLN A 444 -7.89 -6.87 -11.72
CA GLN A 444 -8.12 -8.22 -12.21
C GLN A 444 -9.54 -8.42 -12.74
N GLY A 445 -10.37 -7.38 -12.69
CA GLY A 445 -11.76 -7.43 -13.10
C GLY A 445 -12.72 -7.96 -12.03
N ASN A 446 -12.26 -8.22 -10.79
CA ASN A 446 -13.17 -8.60 -9.71
C ASN A 446 -13.95 -7.39 -9.21
N PRO A 447 -15.22 -7.54 -8.84
CA PRO A 447 -16.03 -6.42 -8.38
C PRO A 447 -15.51 -5.85 -7.06
N LEU A 448 -15.34 -4.53 -7.01
CA LEU A 448 -15.07 -3.79 -5.79
C LEU A 448 -16.30 -3.77 -4.89
N THR A 449 -16.08 -3.80 -3.58
CA THR A 449 -17.18 -3.65 -2.62
C THR A 449 -17.68 -2.23 -2.60
N LEU A 450 -16.77 -1.26 -2.55
CA LEU A 450 -17.08 0.14 -2.74
C LEU A 450 -16.44 0.59 -4.04
N PRO A 451 -17.23 1.02 -5.04
CA PRO A 451 -16.65 1.62 -6.24
C PRO A 451 -15.85 2.87 -5.89
N ARG A 452 -14.85 3.16 -6.70
CA ARG A 452 -13.82 4.17 -6.41
C ARG A 452 -13.91 5.32 -7.41
N LYS A 453 -13.84 6.56 -6.93
CA LYS A 453 -13.57 7.72 -7.78
C LYS A 453 -12.08 7.72 -8.12
N ARG A 454 -11.75 7.72 -9.40
CA ARG A 454 -10.38 7.93 -9.89
C ARG A 454 -10.35 9.21 -10.70
N VAL A 455 -9.37 10.08 -10.43
CA VAL A 455 -9.17 11.29 -11.24
C VAL A 455 -8.99 10.86 -12.70
N ALA A 456 -9.74 11.49 -13.59
CA ALA A 456 -9.71 11.22 -15.02
C ALA A 456 -9.47 12.52 -15.76
N ARG A 457 -9.04 12.42 -17.02
CA ARG A 457 -9.01 13.57 -17.91
C ARG A 457 -10.39 13.78 -18.53
N PHE A 458 -10.66 14.99 -18.98
CA PHE A 458 -11.93 15.33 -19.61
C PHE A 458 -12.16 14.60 -20.95
N ASP A 459 -11.09 14.10 -21.58
CA ASP A 459 -11.11 13.38 -22.85
C ASP A 459 -11.05 11.85 -22.69
N ASP A 460 -11.03 11.34 -21.46
CA ASP A 460 -11.13 9.90 -21.20
C ASP A 460 -12.57 9.39 -21.49
N PRO A 461 -12.74 8.11 -21.87
CA PRO A 461 -14.07 7.52 -22.03
C PRO A 461 -14.78 7.33 -20.69
N ASN A 462 -16.12 7.42 -20.68
CA ASN A 462 -16.99 7.19 -19.51
C ASN A 462 -16.65 8.08 -18.29
N VAL A 463 -16.31 9.34 -18.55
CA VAL A 463 -15.95 10.31 -17.52
C VAL A 463 -17.19 10.98 -16.94
N TYR A 464 -17.20 11.07 -15.62
CA TYR A 464 -18.11 11.94 -14.88
C TYR A 464 -17.47 13.31 -14.68
N VAL A 465 -18.32 14.32 -14.73
CA VAL A 465 -17.95 15.71 -14.51
C VAL A 465 -18.74 16.23 -13.32
N GLU A 466 -18.03 16.73 -12.30
CA GLU A 466 -18.59 17.32 -11.09
C GLU A 466 -18.37 18.83 -11.12
N VAL A 467 -19.49 19.56 -11.19
CA VAL A 467 -19.54 21.02 -11.30
C VAL A 467 -19.54 21.68 -9.93
N ASP A 468 -18.73 22.73 -9.81
CA ASP A 468 -18.77 23.66 -8.71
C ASP A 468 -19.77 24.79 -9.01
N TRP A 469 -20.98 24.65 -8.49
CA TRP A 469 -22.03 25.66 -8.62
C TRP A 469 -21.74 26.96 -7.88
N ALA A 470 -20.91 26.95 -6.84
CA ALA A 470 -20.64 28.15 -6.05
C ALA A 470 -19.74 29.15 -6.80
N ASN A 471 -18.79 28.64 -7.58
CA ASN A 471 -17.80 29.44 -8.30
C ASN A 471 -18.12 29.63 -9.79
N ASN A 472 -19.40 29.50 -10.17
CA ASN A 472 -19.83 29.60 -11.57
C ASN A 472 -19.61 31.01 -12.17
N GLN A 473 -19.32 31.04 -13.47
CA GLN A 473 -19.24 32.25 -14.28
C GLN A 473 -20.35 32.24 -15.33
N ILE A 474 -21.56 32.59 -14.88
CA ILE A 474 -22.73 32.79 -15.74
C ILE A 474 -22.96 34.31 -15.90
N PRO A 475 -22.59 34.91 -17.06
CA PRO A 475 -22.87 36.33 -17.36
C PRO A 475 -24.35 36.57 -17.63
N ASN A 476 -24.84 37.82 -17.63
CA ASN A 476 -26.25 38.17 -17.90
C ASN A 476 -26.55 38.38 -19.40
N VAL A 477 -25.94 37.58 -20.27
CA VAL A 477 -26.18 37.58 -21.73
C VAL A 477 -27.47 36.84 -22.07
N LEU A 478 -28.09 37.14 -23.22
CA LEU A 478 -29.31 36.46 -23.69
C LEU A 478 -30.49 36.55 -22.71
N SER A 479 -30.45 37.57 -21.85
CA SER A 479 -31.51 37.80 -20.87
C SER A 479 -32.71 38.48 -21.53
N PRO A 480 -33.92 38.35 -20.97
CA PRO A 480 -35.08 39.13 -21.42
C PRO A 480 -34.84 40.66 -21.37
N LEU A 481 -33.85 41.12 -20.60
CA LEU A 481 -33.49 42.53 -20.46
C LEU A 481 -32.70 43.07 -21.66
N GLU A 482 -32.10 42.19 -22.43
CA GLU A 482 -31.32 42.53 -23.62
C GLU A 482 -32.21 43.16 -24.70
N TYR A 483 -33.48 42.74 -24.80
CA TYR A 483 -34.49 43.37 -25.67
C TYR A 483 -34.69 44.86 -25.36
N HIS A 484 -34.58 45.23 -24.09
CA HIS A 484 -34.71 46.62 -23.65
C HIS A 484 -33.38 47.39 -23.71
N GLY A 485 -32.29 46.75 -24.15
CA GLY A 485 -30.96 47.36 -24.20
C GLY A 485 -30.39 47.68 -22.82
N VAL A 486 -30.89 47.04 -21.75
CA VAL A 486 -30.48 47.29 -20.35
C VAL A 486 -29.80 46.10 -19.69
N GLY A 487 -29.58 45.00 -20.40
CA GLY A 487 -28.96 43.79 -19.85
C GLY A 487 -27.58 44.06 -19.24
N GLN A 488 -26.76 44.88 -19.93
CA GLN A 488 -25.43 45.30 -19.48
C GLN A 488 -25.45 46.24 -18.25
N CYS A 489 -26.62 46.78 -17.91
CA CYS A 489 -26.76 47.66 -16.75
C CYS A 489 -26.79 46.89 -15.44
N PHE A 490 -27.10 45.58 -15.45
CA PHE A 490 -27.20 44.78 -14.24
C PHE A 490 -25.95 43.91 -14.07
N GLN A 491 -25.12 44.26 -13.11
CA GLN A 491 -23.91 43.52 -12.76
C GLN A 491 -24.13 42.76 -11.45
N SER A 492 -23.85 41.46 -11.43
CA SER A 492 -23.96 40.67 -10.20
C SER A 492 -22.89 41.15 -9.19
N THR A 493 -23.30 41.49 -7.97
CA THR A 493 -22.41 42.01 -6.91
C THR A 493 -22.06 41.01 -5.82
N GLY A 494 -22.70 39.85 -5.79
CA GLY A 494 -22.38 38.77 -4.86
C GLY A 494 -23.51 37.77 -4.68
N GLY A 495 -23.17 36.63 -4.04
CA GLY A 495 -24.13 35.64 -3.58
C GLY A 495 -24.91 34.95 -4.68
N LYS A 496 -24.23 34.41 -5.70
CA LYS A 496 -24.87 33.55 -6.70
C LYS A 496 -25.21 32.21 -6.06
N THR A 497 -26.50 31.91 -5.95
CA THR A 497 -27.01 30.62 -5.50
C THR A 497 -27.77 29.95 -6.63
N VAL A 498 -27.47 28.67 -6.84
CA VAL A 498 -28.21 27.84 -7.78
C VAL A 498 -29.30 27.10 -7.02
N THR A 499 -30.54 27.24 -7.47
CA THR A 499 -31.73 26.58 -6.92
C THR A 499 -32.50 25.85 -8.01
N ASP A 500 -33.50 25.06 -7.63
CA ASP A 500 -34.42 24.39 -8.58
C ASP A 500 -33.71 23.60 -9.68
N LEU A 501 -32.59 22.95 -9.33
CA LEU A 501 -31.82 22.17 -10.27
C LEU A 501 -32.58 20.89 -10.65
N GLU A 502 -32.99 20.80 -11.91
CA GLU A 502 -33.51 19.57 -12.51
C GLU A 502 -32.52 19.05 -13.55
N GLN A 503 -32.02 17.84 -13.28
CA GLN A 503 -31.03 17.18 -14.12
C GLN A 503 -31.61 15.85 -14.63
N LYS A 504 -32.28 15.90 -15.78
CA LYS A 504 -32.80 14.74 -16.50
C LYS A 504 -32.20 14.72 -17.90
N LEU A 505 -30.87 14.64 -17.96
CA LEU A 505 -30.13 14.69 -19.23
C LEU A 505 -30.46 13.53 -20.17
N ASN A 506 -30.87 12.37 -19.64
CA ASN A 506 -31.39 11.27 -20.46
C ASN A 506 -32.68 11.64 -21.22
N ASP A 507 -33.47 12.57 -20.67
CA ASP A 507 -34.66 13.12 -21.29
C ASP A 507 -34.35 14.44 -22.05
N GLY A 508 -33.07 14.82 -22.12
CA GLY A 508 -32.61 16.08 -22.73
C GLY A 508 -32.91 17.33 -21.89
N ILE A 509 -33.25 17.18 -20.61
CA ILE A 509 -33.66 18.30 -19.75
C ILE A 509 -32.54 18.65 -18.77
N PHE A 510 -32.12 19.91 -18.82
CA PHE A 510 -31.25 20.53 -17.85
C PHE A 510 -31.78 21.92 -17.51
N ASN A 511 -32.26 22.12 -16.29
CA ASN A 511 -32.74 23.42 -15.82
C ASN A 511 -32.16 23.75 -14.45
N PHE A 512 -32.03 25.03 -14.17
CA PHE A 512 -31.69 25.56 -12.87
C PHE A 512 -32.06 27.03 -12.79
N SER A 513 -32.33 27.50 -11.58
CA SER A 513 -32.52 28.91 -11.25
C SER A 513 -31.22 29.49 -10.70
N LEU A 514 -30.83 30.68 -11.17
CA LEU A 514 -29.72 31.45 -10.59
C LEU A 514 -30.29 32.64 -9.84
N SER A 515 -30.16 32.64 -8.52
CA SER A 515 -30.50 33.76 -7.66
C SER A 515 -29.23 34.52 -7.27
N GLY A 516 -29.32 35.83 -7.12
CA GLY A 516 -28.19 36.63 -6.68
C GLY A 516 -28.52 38.11 -6.52
N SER A 517 -27.62 38.85 -5.89
CA SER A 517 -27.73 40.30 -5.81
C SER A 517 -27.08 40.94 -7.05
N TYR A 518 -27.77 41.94 -7.60
CA TYR A 518 -27.32 42.71 -8.76
C TYR A 518 -27.27 44.20 -8.39
N THR A 519 -26.22 44.88 -8.84
CA THR A 519 -26.14 46.34 -8.85
C THR A 519 -26.42 46.88 -10.23
N VAL A 520 -26.79 48.15 -10.30
CA VAL A 520 -26.90 48.91 -11.54
C VAL A 520 -25.58 49.63 -11.79
N ALA A 521 -24.99 49.45 -12.97
CA ALA A 521 -23.79 50.17 -13.36
C ALA A 521 -24.05 51.70 -13.37
N SER A 522 -23.14 52.49 -12.81
CA SER A 522 -23.39 53.93 -12.58
C SER A 522 -23.28 54.80 -13.84
N SER A 523 -22.54 54.36 -14.87
CA SER A 523 -22.32 55.14 -16.09
C SER A 523 -23.26 54.71 -17.22
N GLY A 524 -24.01 55.66 -17.79
CA GLY A 524 -24.94 55.44 -18.92
C GLY A 524 -26.23 54.71 -18.57
N CYS A 525 -26.24 53.93 -17.49
CA CYS A 525 -27.46 53.35 -16.97
C CYS A 525 -28.16 54.37 -16.06
N ALA A 526 -27.57 54.80 -14.93
CA ALA A 526 -28.19 55.61 -13.86
C ALA A 526 -29.20 56.72 -14.24
N SER A 527 -29.10 57.41 -15.38
CA SER A 527 -30.07 58.44 -15.81
C SER A 527 -31.48 57.90 -16.16
N GLN A 528 -31.66 56.58 -16.31
CA GLN A 528 -32.98 55.95 -16.47
C GLN A 528 -33.51 55.28 -15.18
N TYR A 529 -32.72 55.23 -14.09
CA TYR A 529 -32.94 54.33 -12.95
C TYR A 529 -33.07 55.09 -11.63
N LEU A 530 -33.92 56.12 -11.59
CA LEU A 530 -34.60 56.44 -10.35
C LEU A 530 -35.52 55.25 -10.03
N THR A 531 -34.93 54.17 -9.50
CA THR A 531 -35.67 53.24 -8.66
C THR A 531 -36.33 54.13 -7.63
N SER A 532 -37.66 54.20 -7.67
CA SER A 532 -38.44 54.93 -6.69
C SER A 532 -38.06 54.36 -5.32
N ASP A 533 -37.14 55.04 -4.64
CA ASP A 533 -36.79 54.73 -3.28
C ASP A 533 -38.10 54.75 -2.50
N TYR A 534 -38.47 53.60 -1.97
CA TYR A 534 -39.65 53.42 -1.13
C TYR A 534 -39.61 54.33 0.12
N TYR A 535 -38.48 55.01 0.37
CA TYR A 535 -38.21 55.89 1.50
C TYR A 535 -38.20 57.39 1.22
N PHE A 536 -38.33 57.86 -0.03
CA PHE A 536 -38.41 59.29 -0.32
C PHE A 536 -39.80 59.67 -0.85
N ARG A 537 -40.77 59.77 0.07
CA ARG A 537 -41.87 60.73 -0.09
C ARG A 537 -41.35 62.08 0.40
N PRO A 538 -41.26 63.13 -0.44
CA PRO A 538 -41.28 64.49 0.09
C PRO A 538 -42.64 64.66 0.76
N ASN A 539 -42.65 65.10 2.01
CA ASN A 539 -43.88 65.51 2.68
C ASN A 539 -44.56 66.60 1.83
N GLU A 540 -45.71 66.29 1.24
CA GLU A 540 -46.64 67.30 0.75
C GLU A 540 -47.25 68.02 1.97
N GLN A 541 -46.96 69.32 2.06
CA GLN A 541 -47.81 70.30 2.73
C GLN A 541 -48.80 70.86 1.73
#